data_AF-A0AAU6LC55-F1
#
_entry.id   AF-A0AAU6LC55-F1
#
_cell.length_a   1.000
_cell.length_b   1.000
_cell.length_c   1.000
_cell.angle_alpha   90.00
_cell.angle_beta   90.00
_cell.angle_gamma   90.00
#
_symmetry.space_group_name_H-M   'P 1'
#
loop_
_entity.id
_entity.type
_entity.pdbx_description
1 polymer ?
#
loop_
_entity_poly.entity_id
_entity_poly.type
_entity_poly.pdbx_seq_one_letter_code
_entity_poly.pdbx_strand_id
1 'polypeptide(L)'
;MQIKRSMKIAVAAGALVIAGAVPALATTSYVGGGEWNYGAGTATVWSDYYHGSKCHGSTSVGAYIDSDEAAKGSWSITSAKVKLSGNKSYYNTSC
;
A
#
# COMPACT_ATOMS: atom_id res chain seq x y z
N MET A 1 36.34 -45.71 -36.72
CA MET A 1 36.77 -44.52 -35.95
C MET A 1 35.50 -43.84 -35.42
N GLN A 2 35.29 -43.86 -34.10
CA GLN A 2 34.05 -43.42 -33.44
C GLN A 2 34.07 -41.90 -33.23
N ILE A 3 33.22 -41.15 -33.96
CA ILE A 3 33.07 -39.70 -33.78
C ILE A 3 32.02 -39.48 -32.68
N LYS A 4 32.49 -39.13 -31.49
CA LYS A 4 31.65 -38.88 -30.31
C LYS A 4 30.83 -37.59 -30.52
N ARG A 5 29.50 -37.70 -30.52
CA ARG A 5 28.57 -36.56 -30.60
C ARG A 5 28.52 -35.84 -29.25
N SER A 6 29.08 -34.63 -29.18
CA SER A 6 29.03 -33.78 -28.00
C SER A 6 27.84 -32.82 -28.08
N MET A 7 26.66 -33.25 -27.62
CA MET A 7 25.51 -32.36 -27.44
C MET A 7 25.75 -31.45 -26.23
N LYS A 8 26.04 -30.17 -26.46
CA LYS A 8 26.02 -29.14 -25.42
C LYS A 8 24.60 -28.57 -25.35
N ILE A 9 23.75 -29.16 -24.51
CA ILE A 9 22.46 -28.55 -24.14
C ILE A 9 22.78 -27.47 -23.11
N ALA A 10 22.80 -26.21 -23.52
CA ALA A 10 22.80 -25.08 -22.61
C ALA A 10 21.35 -24.86 -22.12
N VAL A 11 21.03 -25.33 -20.92
CA VAL A 11 19.75 -25.03 -20.27
C VAL A 11 19.82 -23.59 -19.75
N ALA A 12 19.19 -22.67 -20.44
CA ALA A 12 18.93 -21.33 -19.91
C ALA A 12 17.81 -21.43 -18.86
N ALA A 13 18.16 -21.59 -17.59
CA ALA A 13 17.21 -21.47 -16.49
C ALA A 13 16.90 -19.98 -16.27
N GLY A 14 15.84 -19.48 -16.91
CA GLY A 14 15.28 -18.17 -16.60
C GLY A 14 14.63 -18.21 -15.21
N ALA A 15 15.10 -17.39 -14.28
CA ALA A 15 14.47 -17.25 -12.98
C ALA A 15 13.07 -16.63 -13.16
N LEU A 16 12.02 -17.42 -12.94
CA LEU A 16 10.67 -16.92 -12.87
C LEU A 16 10.50 -16.21 -11.52
N VAL A 17 10.59 -14.88 -11.51
CA VAL A 17 10.19 -14.09 -10.35
C VAL A 17 8.67 -14.16 -10.27
N ILE A 18 8.16 -15.08 -9.47
CA ILE A 18 6.75 -15.07 -9.08
C ILE A 18 6.58 -13.88 -8.14
N ALA A 19 6.17 -12.73 -8.70
CA ALA A 19 5.67 -11.62 -7.90
C ALA A 19 4.35 -12.07 -7.27
N GLY A 20 4.42 -12.73 -6.11
CA GLY A 20 3.24 -13.10 -5.34
C GLY A 20 2.49 -11.82 -4.95
N ALA A 21 1.22 -11.73 -5.34
CA ALA A 21 0.36 -10.66 -4.88
C ALA A 21 0.18 -10.80 -3.36
N VAL A 22 0.71 -9.85 -2.60
CA VAL A 22 0.42 -9.75 -1.16
C VAL A 22 -1.02 -9.26 -1.04
N PRO A 23 -1.91 -9.94 -0.30
CA PRO A 23 -3.29 -9.49 -0.14
C PRO A 23 -3.31 -8.09 0.48
N ALA A 24 -4.23 -7.24 0.03
CA ALA A 24 -4.45 -5.93 0.62
C ALA A 24 -4.90 -6.10 2.07
N LEU A 25 -4.08 -5.68 3.03
CA LEU A 25 -4.43 -5.71 4.44
C LEU A 25 -5.09 -4.39 4.82
N ALA A 26 -6.42 -4.40 4.88
CA ALA A 26 -7.20 -3.32 5.45
C ALA A 26 -7.28 -3.47 6.97
N THR A 27 -6.95 -2.41 7.69
CA THR A 27 -7.12 -2.31 9.15
C THR A 27 -8.13 -1.22 9.47
N THR A 28 -9.06 -1.51 10.37
CA THR A 28 -9.93 -0.50 10.98
C THR A 28 -9.61 -0.37 12.46
N SER A 29 -9.34 0.84 12.91
CA SER A 29 -8.96 1.17 14.29
C SER A 29 -9.75 2.36 14.80
N TYR A 30 -10.19 2.33 16.06
CA TYR A 30 -10.85 3.44 16.72
C TYR A 30 -9.84 4.22 17.58
N VAL A 31 -9.28 5.29 17.02
CA VAL A 31 -8.14 6.03 17.58
C VAL A 31 -8.38 7.53 17.54
N GLY A 32 -7.81 8.28 18.50
CA GLY A 32 -7.94 9.74 18.57
C GLY A 32 -9.36 10.26 18.81
N GLY A 33 -10.34 9.38 19.11
CA GLY A 33 -11.77 9.71 19.19
C GLY A 33 -12.53 9.56 17.87
N GLY A 34 -11.89 9.00 16.84
CA GLY A 34 -12.43 8.77 15.50
C GLY A 34 -12.29 7.33 15.03
N GLU A 35 -12.76 7.07 13.81
CA GLU A 35 -12.60 5.80 13.09
C GLU A 35 -11.54 5.97 12.00
N TRP A 36 -10.56 5.07 11.97
CA TRP A 36 -9.47 5.10 11.01
C TRP A 36 -9.42 3.79 10.22
N ASN A 37 -9.68 3.87 8.91
CA ASN A 37 -9.54 2.77 7.97
C ASN A 37 -8.30 2.99 7.10
N TYR A 38 -7.36 2.06 7.11
CA TYR A 38 -6.11 2.23 6.38
C TYR A 38 -5.53 0.90 5.93
N GLY A 39 -4.68 0.96 4.92
CA GLY A 39 -4.01 -0.22 4.41
C GLY A 39 -3.21 0.03 3.15
N ALA A 40 -2.59 -1.03 2.67
CA ALA A 40 -1.93 -1.05 1.37
C ALA A 40 -2.26 -2.36 0.65
N GLY A 41 -2.73 -2.22 -0.59
CA GLY A 41 -2.94 -3.31 -1.53
C GLY A 41 -1.82 -3.40 -2.56
N THR A 42 -2.09 -4.11 -3.65
CA THR A 42 -1.13 -4.31 -4.75
C THR A 42 -1.00 -3.09 -5.67
N ALA A 43 -1.93 -2.14 -5.61
CA ALA A 43 -1.93 -0.94 -6.45
C ALA A 43 -1.92 0.37 -5.66
N THR A 44 -2.55 0.37 -4.48
CA THR A 44 -2.87 1.60 -3.74
C THR A 44 -2.60 1.42 -2.25
N VAL A 45 -2.05 2.46 -1.61
CA VAL A 45 -2.08 2.68 -0.16
C VAL A 45 -3.13 3.76 0.12
N TRP A 46 -3.93 3.58 1.16
CA TRP A 46 -4.98 4.52 1.53
C TRP A 46 -4.96 4.81 3.03
N SER A 47 -5.60 5.92 3.39
CA SER A 47 -5.81 6.34 4.78
C SER A 47 -7.08 7.16 4.81
N ASP A 48 -8.11 6.62 5.46
CA ASP A 48 -9.42 7.24 5.58
C ASP A 48 -9.70 7.44 7.07
N TYR A 49 -9.86 8.68 7.49
CA TYR A 49 -10.08 9.02 8.90
C TYR A 49 -11.34 9.84 9.08
N TYR A 50 -12.20 9.40 10.01
CA TYR A 50 -13.41 10.09 10.42
C TYR A 50 -13.29 10.53 11.87
N HIS A 51 -13.61 11.79 12.14
CA HIS A 51 -13.76 12.28 13.51
C HIS A 51 -15.03 13.12 13.69
N GLY A 52 -15.92 12.70 14.59
CA GLY A 52 -17.25 13.29 14.74
C GLY A 52 -17.29 14.70 15.37
N SER A 53 -16.26 15.09 16.13
CA SER A 53 -16.30 16.32 16.95
C SER A 53 -15.20 17.35 16.68
N LYS A 54 -14.23 17.08 15.79
CA LYS A 54 -13.07 17.94 15.53
C LYS A 54 -12.70 17.93 14.05
N CYS A 55 -12.04 19.01 13.61
CA CYS A 55 -11.30 18.98 12.34
C CYS A 55 -10.17 17.95 12.45
N HIS A 56 -9.88 17.25 11.38
CA HIS A 56 -8.97 16.12 11.35
C HIS A 56 -8.42 15.92 9.94
N GLY A 57 -7.43 15.05 9.79
CA GLY A 57 -6.85 14.75 8.48
C GLY A 57 -6.33 13.33 8.36
N SER A 58 -6.02 12.95 7.13
CA SER A 58 -5.43 11.67 6.79
C SER A 58 -4.30 11.85 5.78
N THR A 59 -3.39 10.89 5.70
CA THR A 59 -2.29 10.93 4.73
C THR A 59 -1.89 9.54 4.29
N SER A 60 -1.74 9.37 2.98
CA SER A 60 -1.28 8.16 2.32
C SER A 60 0.11 8.37 1.75
N VAL A 61 1.07 7.52 2.16
CA VAL A 61 2.47 7.58 1.70
C VAL A 61 2.80 6.36 0.86
N GLY A 62 2.73 6.54 -0.44
CA GLY A 62 3.06 5.54 -1.46
C GLY A 62 4.24 6.00 -2.33
N ALA A 63 4.09 5.84 -3.64
CA ALA A 63 4.97 6.42 -4.67
C ALA A 63 4.90 7.96 -4.72
N TYR A 64 3.79 8.51 -4.22
CA TYR A 64 3.62 9.92 -3.89
C TYR A 64 2.93 10.05 -2.53
N ILE A 65 2.87 11.27 -2.01
CA ILE A 65 2.18 11.60 -0.77
C ILE A 65 0.87 12.28 -1.15
N ASP A 66 -0.22 11.79 -0.59
CA ASP A 66 -1.55 12.39 -0.68
C ASP A 66 -2.05 12.67 0.73
N SER A 67 -2.55 13.89 0.96
CA SER A 67 -2.97 14.39 2.26
C SER A 67 -4.26 15.17 2.11
N ASP A 68 -5.15 14.99 3.06
CA ASP A 68 -6.45 15.64 3.07
C ASP A 68 -6.84 16.02 4.51
N GLU A 69 -7.73 17.00 4.62
CA GLU A 69 -8.31 17.48 5.87
C GLU A 69 -9.82 17.57 5.74
N ALA A 70 -10.53 17.18 6.79
CA ALA A 70 -11.98 17.20 6.84
C ALA A 70 -12.49 17.91 8.09
N ALA A 71 -13.60 18.63 7.91
CA ALA A 71 -14.37 19.16 9.02
C ALA A 71 -14.96 18.02 9.87
N LYS A 72 -15.35 18.34 11.11
CA LYS A 72 -16.01 17.40 12.02
C LYS A 72 -17.22 16.72 11.36
N GLY A 73 -17.39 15.43 11.59
CA GLY A 73 -18.53 14.67 11.07
C GLY A 73 -18.47 14.36 9.57
N SER A 74 -17.31 14.57 8.93
CA SER A 74 -17.01 14.13 7.57
C SER A 74 -15.78 13.22 7.57
N TRP A 75 -15.53 12.53 6.46
CA TRP A 75 -14.33 11.71 6.28
C TRP A 75 -13.24 12.54 5.60
N SER A 76 -12.01 12.40 6.08
CA SER A 76 -10.82 12.69 5.29
C SER A 76 -10.39 11.43 4.56
N ILE A 77 -10.19 11.50 3.25
CA ILE A 77 -9.95 10.33 2.39
C ILE A 77 -8.72 10.59 1.53
N THR A 78 -7.72 9.72 1.61
CA THR A 78 -6.49 9.83 0.80
C THR A 78 -6.11 8.53 0.16
N SER A 79 -5.45 8.62 -0.99
CA SER A 79 -4.89 7.46 -1.66
C SER A 79 -3.64 7.77 -2.47
N ALA A 80 -2.66 6.87 -2.40
CA ALA A 80 -1.47 6.96 -3.22
C ALA A 80 -1.16 5.63 -3.91
N LYS A 81 -0.53 5.68 -5.08
CA LYS A 81 0.00 4.48 -5.74
C LYS A 81 0.99 3.77 -4.81
N VAL A 82 0.92 2.46 -4.70
CA VAL A 82 1.82 1.67 -3.83
C VAL A 82 3.28 1.77 -4.29
N LYS A 83 4.22 1.73 -3.34
CA LYS A 83 5.66 1.51 -3.57
C LYS A 83 6.07 0.09 -3.18
N LEU A 84 7.22 -0.36 -3.69
CA LEU A 84 7.74 -1.71 -3.44
C LEU A 84 7.93 -2.02 -1.95
N SER A 85 8.22 -1.02 -1.13
CA SER A 85 8.35 -1.19 0.32
C SER A 85 8.09 0.12 1.09
N GLY A 86 7.73 -0.01 2.37
CA GLY A 86 7.60 1.11 3.30
C GLY A 86 6.37 1.98 3.11
N ASN A 87 5.29 1.49 2.48
CA ASN A 87 4.01 2.18 2.40
C ASN A 87 3.53 2.54 3.82
N LYS A 88 2.95 3.73 4.01
CA LYS A 88 2.45 4.17 5.31
C LYS A 88 1.14 4.91 5.16
N SER A 89 0.36 4.87 6.24
CA SER A 89 -0.87 5.61 6.39
C SER A 89 -0.81 6.35 7.72
N TYR A 90 -1.32 7.57 7.75
CA TYR A 90 -1.38 8.41 8.94
C TYR A 90 -2.78 9.04 9.10
N TYR A 91 -3.10 9.40 10.34
CA TYR A 91 -4.24 10.21 10.71
C TYR A 91 -3.78 11.36 11.62
N ASN A 92 -4.56 12.43 11.66
CA ASN A 92 -4.41 13.53 12.61
C ASN A 92 -5.77 13.93 13.18
N THR A 93 -5.78 14.42 14.43
CA THR A 93 -6.98 14.91 15.14
C THR A 93 -7.08 16.44 15.16
N SER A 94 -6.30 17.09 14.28
CA SER A 94 -6.34 18.53 14.04
C SER A 94 -6.16 18.85 12.56
N CYS A 95 -6.54 20.08 12.26
CA CYS A 95 -6.10 20.92 11.15
C CYS A 95 -5.41 22.10 11.86
#